data_AF-A0A9E2JPC0-F1
#
_entry.id   AF-A0A9E2JPC0-F1
#
_cell.length_a   1.000
_cell.length_b   1.000
_cell.length_c   1.000
_cell.angle_alpha   90.00
_cell.angle_beta   90.00
_cell.angle_gamma   90.00
#
_symmetry.space_group_name_H-M   'P 1'
#
loop_
_entity.id
_entity.type
_entity.pdbx_description
1 polymer ?
#
loop_
_entity_poly.entity_id
_entity_poly.type
_entity_poly.pdbx_seq_one_letter_code
_entity_poly.pdbx_strand_id
1 'polypeptide(L)' 'MSDLFWLTDAQMARLAPFFPKSHGKPRVDDRRVLSGIIFINRNGLRWRDAPKEYG' A
#
# COMPACT_ATOMS: atom_id res chain seq x y z
N MET A 1 5.74 -16.23 -10.15
CA MET A 1 5.95 -15.22 -9.10
C MET A 1 5.46 -13.91 -9.68
N SER A 2 4.35 -13.38 -9.17
CA SER A 2 3.82 -12.08 -9.58
C SER A 2 4.86 -11.01 -9.21
N ASP A 3 5.20 -10.11 -10.16
CA ASP A 3 6.17 -9.03 -9.97
C ASP A 3 5.51 -7.91 -9.14
N LEU A 4 5.16 -8.24 -7.90
CA LEU A 4 4.45 -7.37 -6.98
C LEU A 4 5.39 -6.28 -6.47
N PHE A 5 4.87 -5.06 -6.42
CA PHE A 5 5.59 -3.94 -5.85
C PHE A 5 5.40 -3.91 -4.32
N TRP A 6 6.49 -3.80 -3.57
CA TRP A 6 6.44 -3.61 -2.12
C TRP A 6 7.33 -2.44 -1.73
N LEU A 7 6.76 -1.49 -0.98
CA LEU A 7 7.55 -0.43 -0.37
C LEU A 7 8.58 -1.05 0.59
N THR A 8 9.80 -0.51 0.63
CA THR A 8 10.80 -0.91 1.61
C THR A 8 10.54 -0.24 2.96
N ASP A 9 11.14 -0.78 4.02
CA ASP A 9 11.01 -0.18 5.36
C ASP A 9 11.56 1.26 5.39
N ALA A 10 12.62 1.54 4.64
CA ALA A 10 13.17 2.89 4.49
C ALA A 10 12.20 3.85 3.80
N GLN A 11 11.46 3.39 2.78
CA GLN A 11 10.42 4.19 2.13
C GLN A 11 9.22 4.41 3.07
N MET A 12 8.81 3.38 3.81
CA MET A 12 7.76 3.49 4.81
C MET A 12 8.13 4.47 5.92
N ALA A 13 9.37 4.46 6.40
CA ALA A 13 9.86 5.40 7.41
C ALA A 13 9.78 6.85 6.93
N ARG A 14 10.02 7.11 5.64
CA ARG A 14 9.84 8.44 5.05
C ARG A 14 8.37 8.88 4.98
N LEU A 15 7.43 7.94 4.84
CA LEU A 15 6.00 8.21 4.75
C LEU A 15 5.32 8.32 6.13
N ALA A 16 5.88 7.66 7.15
CA ALA A 16 5.31 7.58 8.49
C ALA A 16 4.89 8.93 9.10
N PRO A 17 5.64 10.05 8.96
CA PRO A 17 5.23 11.34 9.51
C PRO A 17 3.93 11.90 8.92
N PHE A 18 3.56 11.46 7.72
CA PHE A 18 2.38 11.95 6.99
C PHE A 18 1.13 11.12 7.24
N PHE A 19 1.23 10.03 8.01
CA PHE A 19 0.06 9.21 8.30
C PHE A 19 -0.91 9.93 9.23
N PRO A 20 -2.21 9.98 8.87
CA PRO A 20 -3.22 10.60 9.73
C PRO A 20 -3.32 9.83 11.03
N LYS A 21 -3.79 10.46 12.12
CA LYS A 21 -4.07 9.74 13.37
C LYS A 21 -5.25 8.78 13.17
N SER A 22 -5.20 7.62 13.84
CA SER A 22 -6.35 6.70 13.83
C SER A 22 -7.50 7.29 14.67
N HIS A 23 -8.72 7.27 14.12
CA HIS A 23 -9.94 7.71 14.79
C HIS A 23 -10.72 6.53 15.39
N GLY A 24 -10.08 5.75 16.27
CA GLY A 24 -10.74 4.66 17.01
C GLY A 24 -10.96 3.36 16.23
N LYS A 25 -10.50 3.27 14.98
CA LYS A 25 -10.46 2.02 14.20
C LYS A 25 -9.01 1.54 14.04
N PRO A 26 -8.70 0.26 14.32
CA PRO A 26 -7.38 -0.29 14.06
C PRO A 26 -6.96 -0.06 12.60
N ARG A 27 -5.71 0.32 12.39
CA ARG A 27 -5.17 0.42 11.02
C ARG A 27 -5.02 -0.99 10.45
N VAL A 28 -5.35 -1.12 9.17
CA VAL A 28 -4.83 -2.22 8.35
C VAL A 28 -3.34 -1.98 8.08
N ASP A 29 -2.64 -3.01 7.61
CA ASP A 29 -1.23 -2.92 7.23
C ASP A 29 -0.99 -1.81 6.19
N ASP A 30 -0.46 -0.66 6.64
CA ASP A 30 -0.22 0.52 5.81
C ASP A 30 0.76 0.21 4.67
N ARG A 31 1.75 -0.67 4.88
CA ARG A 31 2.72 -1.06 3.85
C ARG A 31 2.02 -1.81 2.74
N ARG A 32 1.13 -2.74 3.08
CA ARG A 32 0.33 -3.49 2.10
C ARG A 32 -0.59 -2.58 1.29
N VAL A 33 -1.31 -1.70 1.99
CA VAL A 33 -2.24 -0.76 1.34
C VAL A 33 -1.49 0.12 0.34
N LEU A 34 -0.46 0.85 0.79
CA LEU A 34 0.26 1.79 -0.07
C LEU A 34 0.98 1.11 -1.23
N SER A 35 1.54 -0.07 -0.98
CA SER A 35 2.17 -0.86 -2.05
C SER A 35 1.17 -1.24 -3.14
N GLY A 36 -0.06 -1.61 -2.76
CA GLY A 36 -1.14 -1.88 -3.71
C GLY A 36 -1.59 -0.65 -4.49
N ILE A 37 -1.75 0.50 -3.83
CA ILE A 37 -2.09 1.77 -4.50
C ILE A 37 -1.03 2.11 -5.57
N ILE A 38 0.24 2.03 -5.20
CA ILE A 38 1.35 2.34 -6.12
C ILE A 38 1.41 1.33 -7.27
N PHE A 39 1.19 0.05 -6.99
CA PHE A 39 1.15 -0.99 -8.02
C PHE A 39 0.06 -0.70 -9.06
N ILE A 40 -1.15 -0.34 -8.63
CA ILE A 40 -2.28 0.00 -9.51
C ILE A 40 -1.94 1.22 -10.37
N ASN A 41 -1.43 2.29 -9.74
CA ASN A 41 -1.07 3.53 -10.43
C ASN A 41 0.07 3.32 -11.44
N ARG A 42 1.08 2.51 -11.10
CA ARG A 42 2.24 2.24 -11.97
C ARG A 42 1.85 1.43 -13.21
N ASN A 43 0.89 0.52 -13.07
CA ASN A 43 0.46 -0.39 -14.13
C ASN A 43 -0.82 0.07 -14.86
N GLY A 44 -1.43 1.19 -14.44
CA GLY A 44 -2.67 1.69 -15.04
C GLY A 44 -3.87 0.76 -14.86
N LEU A 45 -3.89 -0.01 -13.77
CA LEU A 45 -4.94 -1.01 -13.52
C LEU A 45 -6.21 -0.37 -12.98
N ARG A 46 -7.34 -1.06 -13.12
CA ARG A 46 -8.55 -0.73 -12.37
C ARG A 46 -8.41 -1.29 -10.96
N TRP A 47 -9.03 -0.63 -9.97
CA TRP A 47 -9.03 -1.11 -8.58
C TRP A 47 -9.58 -2.53 -8.40
N ARG A 48 -10.55 -2.95 -9.22
CA ARG A 48 -11.09 -4.31 -9.17
C ARG A 48 -10.10 -5.40 -9.61
N ASP A 49 -9.06 -4.99 -10.32
CA ASP A 49 -8.02 -5.87 -10.88
C ASP A 49 -6.77 -5.88 -9.96
N ALA A 50 -6.87 -5.29 -8.77
CA ALA A 50 -5.80 -5.32 -7.78
C ALA A 50 -5.46 -6.78 -7.38
N PRO A 51 -4.17 -7.13 -7.30
CA PRO A 51 -3.75 -8.44 -6.78
C PRO A 51 -4.29 -8.71 -5.38
N LYS A 52 -4.69 -9.96 -5.12
CA LYS A 52 -5.26 -10.40 -3.83
C LYS A 52 -4.28 -10.25 -2.67
N GLU A 53 -2.99 -10.23 -2.97
CA GLU A 53 -1.89 -10.05 -2.03
C GLU A 53 -1.93 -8.67 -1.35
N TYR A 54 -2.60 -7.68 -1.95
CA TYR A 54 -2.81 -6.36 -1.34
C TYR A 54 -4.09 -6.23 -0.52
N GLY A 55 -5.01 -7.19 -0.58
CA GLY A 55 -6.27 -7.21 0.17
C GLY A 55 -7.48 -7.46 -0.71
#